data_AF-A0A7S3U5Y8-F1
#
_entry.id   AF-A0A7S3U5Y8-F1
#
_cell.length_a   1.000
_cell.length_b   1.000
_cell.length_c   1.000
_cell.angle_alpha   90.00
_cell.angle_beta   90.00
_cell.angle_gamma   90.00
#
_symmetry.space_group_name_H-M   'P 1'
#
loop_
_entity.id
_entity.type
_entity.pdbx_description
1 polymer ?
#
loop_
_entity_poly.entity_id
_entity_poly.type
_entity_poly.pdbx_seq_one_letter_code
_entity_poly.pdbx_strand_id
1 'polypeptide(L)'
;MDIDFSFMDNEDFGLAKSFSTAPVSLIAPQISLASKEQVAPEKEYTESMEQSEIKADGFCFKLAPTEDQVQFQRQLKTMAPKMTDFAKGTTTLAFEFKEGVLVAVDARATQGAFISSNQVRKVIEINQFLLGTMAGGAADCQFWEKYVAMQCRVFELRHGYQPSVAMASMMLCGIMRQYKGYGLSMGTMFTGSDSKGASLYYIDNDATRLRGRLFAVGSGGTFAYGVLDTNYRYDMSLDEAVNLGVRAIASATYKDSASGGVVRVYHVTNHGTWNLIHDQIDVSQLHYEFENSKGHRGDGRENTKSNFL
;
A
#
# COMPACT_ATOMS: atom_id res chain seq x y z
N MET A 1 49.02 -32.15 31.75
CA MET A 1 49.56 -31.52 30.53
C MET A 1 48.59 -30.41 30.20
N ASP A 2 48.96 -29.20 30.59
CA ASP A 2 48.18 -27.99 30.29
C ASP A 2 48.19 -27.77 28.78
N ILE A 3 47.00 -27.59 28.20
CA ILE A 3 46.85 -27.22 26.80
C ILE A 3 46.59 -25.72 26.77
N ASP A 4 47.52 -25.03 26.11
CA ASP A 4 47.61 -23.59 25.93
C ASP A 4 46.50 -23.07 24.99
N PHE A 5 45.81 -22.00 25.40
CA PHE A 5 44.73 -21.33 24.67
C PHE A 5 45.19 -20.06 23.94
N SER A 6 46.48 -19.91 23.69
CA SER A 6 47.06 -18.73 23.01
C SER A 6 46.74 -18.60 21.51
N PHE A 7 45.82 -19.41 20.95
CA PHE A 7 45.44 -19.35 19.53
C PHE A 7 44.02 -18.81 19.26
N MET A 8 43.29 -18.35 20.28
CA MET A 8 41.89 -17.87 20.10
C MET A 8 41.75 -16.35 19.86
N ASP A 9 42.81 -15.63 19.47
CA ASP A 9 42.76 -14.16 19.35
C ASP A 9 43.02 -13.58 17.95
N ASN A 10 43.01 -14.38 16.88
CA ASN A 10 43.07 -13.83 15.53
C ASN A 10 42.23 -14.67 14.55
N GLU A 11 40.99 -14.26 14.30
CA GLU A 11 40.44 -14.11 12.94
C GLU A 11 39.02 -13.50 12.99
N ASP A 12 38.84 -12.48 12.17
CA ASP A 12 37.69 -11.58 12.04
C ASP A 12 36.35 -12.31 11.81
N PHE A 13 35.53 -12.41 12.86
CA PHE A 13 34.09 -12.55 12.72
C PHE A 13 33.47 -11.19 12.40
N GLY A 14 33.43 -10.85 11.10
CA GLY A 14 32.78 -9.66 10.57
C GLY A 14 31.25 -9.72 10.68
N LEU A 15 30.71 -9.31 11.83
CA LEU A 15 29.37 -8.73 11.93
C LEU A 15 29.23 -7.95 13.26
N ALA A 16 28.59 -6.78 13.15
CA ALA A 16 28.17 -5.89 14.24
C ALA A 16 29.25 -4.95 14.82
N LYS A 17 29.49 -3.82 14.12
CA LYS A 17 29.79 -2.49 14.70
C LYS A 17 29.89 -1.42 13.60
N SER A 18 28.75 -0.96 13.09
CA SER A 18 28.68 0.31 12.37
C SER A 18 27.32 1.00 12.52
N PHE A 19 26.75 0.93 13.73
CA PHE A 19 25.92 2.02 14.23
C PHE A 19 26.80 2.88 15.14
N SER A 20 27.64 3.70 14.52
CA SER A 20 28.30 4.81 15.20
C SER A 20 27.73 6.09 14.65
N THR A 21 26.94 6.74 15.49
CA THR A 21 26.58 8.16 15.44
C THR A 21 27.73 9.01 14.90
N ALA A 22 27.59 9.55 13.69
CA ALA A 22 28.41 10.66 13.25
C ALA A 22 27.86 11.95 13.88
N PRO A 23 28.70 12.78 14.53
CA PRO A 23 28.25 14.04 15.09
C PRO A 23 27.88 15.00 13.96
N VAL A 24 26.68 15.57 14.03
CA VAL A 24 26.27 16.70 13.20
C VAL A 24 27.16 17.89 13.58
N SER A 25 28.24 18.08 12.82
CA SER A 25 29.05 19.29 12.92
C SER A 25 28.22 20.46 12.39
N LEU A 26 27.75 21.29 13.32
CA LEU A 26 27.35 22.67 13.08
C LEU A 26 28.53 23.43 12.48
N ILE A 27 28.59 23.50 11.15
CA ILE A 27 29.39 24.49 10.44
C ILE A 27 28.41 25.55 9.97
N ALA A 28 28.29 26.62 10.76
CA ALA A 28 27.66 27.86 10.30
C ALA A 28 28.61 28.53 9.29
N PRO A 29 28.18 28.82 8.05
CA PRO A 29 28.93 29.73 7.21
C PRO A 29 28.63 31.16 7.68
N GLN A 30 29.68 31.89 8.06
CA GLN A 30 29.59 33.34 8.19
C GLN A 30 29.28 33.93 6.80
N ILE A 31 28.06 34.45 6.64
CA ILE A 31 27.68 35.19 5.44
C ILE A 31 28.12 36.65 5.63
N SER A 32 29.22 36.99 4.96
CA SER A 32 29.59 38.37 4.65
C SER A 32 28.62 38.93 3.61
N LEU A 33 27.85 39.95 3.99
CA LEU A 33 27.02 40.75 3.07
C LEU A 33 27.92 41.65 2.21
N ALA A 34 28.45 41.10 1.12
CA ALA A 34 28.99 41.87 0.02
C ALA A 34 28.06 41.73 -1.18
N SER A 35 27.54 42.86 -1.66
CA SER A 35 26.68 42.98 -2.83
C SER A 35 27.35 42.35 -4.06
N LYS A 36 26.82 41.21 -4.53
CA LYS A 36 27.17 40.64 -5.83
C LYS A 36 26.12 41.06 -6.86
N GLU A 37 26.60 41.63 -7.96
CA GLU A 37 25.83 41.96 -9.16
C GLU A 37 24.98 40.77 -9.63
N GLN A 38 23.78 41.08 -10.10
CA GLN A 38 22.87 40.09 -10.71
C GLN A 38 23.48 39.55 -12.01
N VAL A 39 23.93 38.29 -11.95
CA VAL A 39 24.26 37.52 -13.14
C VAL A 39 22.97 36.86 -13.66
N ALA A 40 22.77 36.92 -14.97
CA ALA A 40 21.54 36.45 -15.63
C ALA A 40 21.21 34.97 -15.30
N PRO A 41 19.94 34.65 -14.99
CA PRO A 41 19.54 33.35 -14.46
C PRO A 41 19.83 32.18 -15.41
N GLU A 42 19.88 32.41 -16.72
CA GLU A 42 20.04 31.34 -17.72
C GLU A 42 21.40 30.61 -17.64
N LYS A 43 22.46 31.25 -17.12
CA LYS A 43 23.78 30.62 -17.03
C LYS A 43 23.89 29.63 -15.86
N GLU A 44 23.20 29.90 -14.75
CA GLU A 44 23.21 29.04 -13.55
C GLU A 44 22.39 27.76 -13.78
N TYR A 45 21.33 27.83 -14.59
CA TYR A 45 20.51 26.66 -14.97
C TYR A 45 21.24 25.63 -15.83
N THR A 46 22.28 26.02 -16.58
CA THR A 46 22.96 25.13 -17.52
C THR A 46 24.08 24.33 -16.85
N GLU A 47 24.82 24.94 -15.92
CA GLU A 47 25.90 24.26 -15.19
C GLU A 47 25.38 23.28 -14.12
N SER A 48 24.21 23.53 -13.52
CA SER A 48 23.59 22.59 -12.56
C SER A 48 23.04 21.31 -13.21
N MET A 49 22.91 21.25 -14.54
CA MET A 49 22.40 20.07 -15.24
C MET A 49 23.43 18.93 -15.35
N GLU A 50 24.73 19.23 -15.40
CA GLU A 50 25.76 18.19 -15.62
C GLU A 50 25.98 17.29 -14.40
N GLN A 51 25.69 17.77 -13.18
CA GLN A 51 25.81 17.00 -11.94
C GLN A 51 24.57 16.15 -11.62
N SER A 52 23.52 16.24 -12.44
CA SER A 52 22.23 15.58 -12.21
C SER A 52 21.98 14.38 -13.13
N GLU A 53 23.03 13.76 -13.67
CA GLU A 53 22.91 12.63 -14.60
C GLU A 53 23.59 11.37 -14.05
N ILE A 54 22.82 10.29 -13.86
CA ILE A 54 23.39 8.96 -13.62
C ILE A 54 23.64 8.32 -14.99
N LYS A 55 24.91 8.07 -15.30
CA LYS A 55 25.36 7.45 -16.56
C LYS A 55 25.94 6.07 -16.31
N ALA A 56 25.43 5.08 -17.03
CA ALA A 56 26.01 3.76 -17.22
C ALA A 56 26.00 3.43 -18.72
N ASP A 57 26.76 2.41 -19.15
CA ASP A 57 26.80 2.04 -20.57
C ASP A 57 25.40 1.69 -21.10
N GLY A 58 24.93 2.51 -22.06
CA GLY A 58 23.59 2.39 -22.66
C GLY A 58 22.44 2.99 -21.83
N PHE A 59 22.70 3.64 -20.69
CA PHE A 59 21.66 4.21 -19.81
C PHE A 59 22.03 5.60 -19.29
N CYS A 60 21.20 6.59 -19.60
CA CYS A 60 21.33 7.95 -19.07
C CYS A 60 19.99 8.38 -18.48
N PHE A 61 19.97 8.64 -17.18
CA PHE A 61 18.79 9.16 -16.49
C PHE A 61 19.12 10.54 -15.89
N LYS A 62 18.38 11.57 -16.34
CA LYS A 62 18.41 12.91 -15.74
C LYS A 62 17.59 12.90 -14.46
N LEU A 63 18.26 13.08 -13.32
CA LEU A 63 17.63 13.39 -12.05
C LEU A 63 16.97 14.78 -12.13
N ALA A 64 15.90 14.97 -11.37
CA ALA A 64 15.33 16.30 -11.19
C ALA A 64 16.39 17.24 -10.58
N PRO A 65 16.51 18.51 -11.03
CA PRO A 65 17.56 19.43 -10.64
C PRO A 65 17.32 20.03 -9.25
N THR A 66 17.15 19.16 -8.26
CA THR A 66 16.89 19.53 -6.87
C THR A 66 17.88 18.80 -5.98
N GLU A 67 18.78 19.57 -5.37
CA GLU A 67 19.81 19.06 -4.44
C GLU A 67 19.21 18.34 -3.23
N ASP A 68 18.01 18.75 -2.80
CA ASP A 68 17.26 18.16 -1.68
C ASP A 68 15.85 17.76 -2.12
N GLN A 69 15.65 16.47 -2.37
CA GLN A 69 14.37 15.88 -2.75
C GLN A 69 13.27 16.11 -1.69
N VAL A 70 13.65 16.17 -0.41
CA VAL A 70 12.69 16.39 0.70
C VAL A 70 12.18 17.82 0.68
N GLN A 71 13.08 18.78 0.47
CA GLN A 71 12.68 20.18 0.28
C GLN A 71 11.83 20.35 -0.97
N PHE A 72 12.19 19.72 -2.09
CA PHE A 72 11.38 19.78 -3.29
C PHE A 72 9.96 19.24 -3.07
N GLN A 73 9.81 18.10 -2.41
CA GLN A 73 8.49 17.58 -2.08
C GLN A 73 7.70 18.49 -1.14
N ARG A 74 8.35 19.11 -0.15
CA ARG A 74 7.71 20.10 0.75
C ARG A 74 7.29 21.36 0.00
N GLN A 75 8.13 21.85 -0.91
CA GLN A 75 7.83 22.99 -1.77
C GLN A 75 6.68 22.65 -2.72
N LEU A 76 6.70 21.48 -3.37
CA LEU A 76 5.60 21.00 -4.21
C LEU A 76 4.29 20.87 -3.42
N LYS A 77 4.35 20.39 -2.17
CA LYS A 77 3.17 20.36 -1.28
C LYS A 77 2.61 21.76 -1.02
N THR A 78 3.48 22.75 -0.91
CA THR A 78 3.09 24.15 -0.66
C THR A 78 2.58 24.83 -1.94
N MET A 79 3.25 24.61 -3.07
CA MET A 79 2.96 25.25 -4.36
C MET A 79 1.76 24.61 -5.07
N ALA A 80 1.62 23.28 -4.98
CA ALA A 80 0.57 22.51 -5.65
C ALA A 80 -0.04 21.48 -4.67
N PRO A 81 -0.73 21.95 -3.61
CA PRO A 81 -1.33 21.05 -2.62
C PRO A 81 -2.30 20.06 -3.28
N LYS A 82 -3.09 20.50 -4.27
CA LYS A 82 -4.04 19.61 -4.97
C LYS A 82 -3.39 18.45 -5.76
N MET A 83 -2.11 18.57 -6.14
CA MET A 83 -1.39 17.51 -6.85
C MET A 83 -0.69 16.53 -5.91
N THR A 84 -0.48 16.93 -4.65
CA THR A 84 0.31 16.19 -3.66
C THR A 84 -0.53 15.68 -2.49
N ASP A 85 -1.74 16.21 -2.33
CA ASP A 85 -2.73 15.73 -1.38
C ASP A 85 -3.46 14.53 -1.98
N PHE A 86 -2.87 13.36 -1.76
CA PHE A 86 -3.47 12.10 -2.16
C PHE A 86 -4.67 11.82 -1.26
N ALA A 87 -5.85 12.29 -1.67
CA ALA A 87 -7.09 11.73 -1.16
C ALA A 87 -7.07 10.21 -1.46
N LYS A 88 -7.32 9.38 -0.46
CA LYS A 88 -7.37 7.91 -0.61
C LYS A 88 -8.61 7.50 -1.42
N GLY A 89 -8.72 7.92 -2.67
CA GLY A 89 -9.88 7.79 -3.55
C GLY A 89 -10.11 6.35 -3.99
N THR A 90 -10.64 5.51 -3.11
CA THR A 90 -10.69 4.04 -3.20
C THR A 90 -11.54 3.49 -2.06
N THR A 91 -12.09 2.29 -2.23
CA THR A 91 -12.63 1.48 -1.13
C THR A 91 -11.97 0.11 -1.14
N THR A 92 -11.21 -0.17 -0.08
CA THR A 92 -10.74 -1.51 0.24
C THR A 92 -11.32 -1.93 1.58
N LEU A 93 -11.63 -3.22 1.73
CA LEU A 93 -12.02 -3.79 3.01
C LEU A 93 -11.45 -5.19 3.17
N ALA A 94 -11.24 -5.58 4.42
CA ALA A 94 -10.87 -6.93 4.79
C ALA A 94 -11.43 -7.28 6.16
N PHE A 95 -11.85 -8.53 6.34
CA PHE A 95 -12.32 -9.01 7.64
C PHE A 95 -12.03 -10.50 7.86
N GLU A 96 -11.78 -10.85 9.11
CA GLU A 96 -11.52 -12.19 9.61
C GLU A 96 -12.85 -12.91 9.90
N PHE A 97 -12.98 -14.15 9.46
CA PHE A 97 -14.12 -15.03 9.71
C PHE A 97 -13.63 -16.46 9.94
N LYS A 98 -14.55 -17.40 10.22
CA LYS A 98 -14.22 -18.78 10.59
C LYS A 98 -13.22 -19.47 9.65
N GLU A 99 -13.31 -19.25 8.35
CA GLU A 99 -12.46 -19.93 7.35
C GLU A 99 -11.24 -19.10 6.90
N GLY A 100 -10.97 -17.97 7.54
CA GLY A 100 -9.77 -17.16 7.32
C GLY A 100 -10.08 -15.66 7.20
N VAL A 101 -9.54 -15.00 6.19
CA VAL A 101 -9.76 -13.55 5.95
C VAL A 101 -10.29 -13.33 4.54
N LEU A 102 -11.39 -12.59 4.43
CA LEU A 102 -11.89 -12.11 3.15
C LEU A 102 -11.31 -10.72 2.87
N VAL A 103 -10.89 -10.47 1.63
CA VAL A 103 -10.48 -9.15 1.14
C VAL A 103 -11.35 -8.79 -0.05
N ALA A 104 -11.96 -7.61 -0.03
CA ALA A 104 -12.72 -7.08 -1.15
C ALA A 104 -12.28 -5.66 -1.48
N VAL A 105 -12.11 -5.36 -2.77
CA VAL A 105 -11.66 -4.04 -3.23
C VAL A 105 -12.42 -3.60 -4.48
N ASP A 106 -12.54 -2.29 -4.65
CA ASP A 106 -12.93 -1.68 -5.92
C ASP A 106 -11.73 -1.55 -6.88
N ALA A 107 -11.97 -1.13 -8.12
CA ALA A 107 -10.94 -1.06 -9.17
C ALA A 107 -10.77 0.32 -9.82
N ARG A 108 -11.46 1.35 -9.32
CA ARG A 108 -11.38 2.71 -9.88
C ARG A 108 -10.13 3.44 -9.42
N ALA A 109 -9.42 4.07 -10.34
CA ALA A 109 -8.35 5.01 -10.04
C ALA A 109 -8.71 6.39 -10.59
N THR A 110 -8.57 7.41 -9.75
CA THR A 110 -8.86 8.80 -10.08
C THR A 110 -7.59 9.64 -10.04
N GLN A 111 -7.52 10.66 -10.90
CA GLN A 111 -6.51 11.71 -10.88
C GLN A 111 -7.26 13.04 -10.73
N GLY A 112 -7.41 13.49 -9.48
CA GLY A 112 -8.36 14.55 -9.14
C GLY A 112 -9.80 14.08 -9.43
N ALA A 113 -10.56 14.88 -10.18
CA ALA A 113 -11.93 14.52 -10.58
C ALA A 113 -11.98 13.57 -11.79
N PHE A 114 -10.87 13.38 -12.52
CA PHE A 114 -10.84 12.56 -13.72
C PHE A 114 -10.67 11.08 -13.36
N ILE A 115 -11.52 10.21 -13.92
CA ILE A 115 -11.37 8.75 -13.77
C ILE A 115 -10.32 8.28 -14.76
N SER A 116 -9.16 7.89 -14.24
CA SER A 116 -8.03 7.42 -15.05
C SER A 116 -8.21 5.97 -15.49
N SER A 117 -8.74 5.10 -14.63
CA SER A 117 -8.98 3.70 -14.96
C SER A 117 -10.08 3.11 -14.07
N ASN A 118 -10.82 2.12 -14.58
CA ASN A 118 -11.84 1.36 -13.83
C ASN A 118 -11.44 -0.10 -13.58
N GLN A 119 -10.20 -0.48 -13.90
CA GLN A 119 -9.75 -1.88 -13.87
C GLN A 119 -8.49 -2.10 -13.01
N VAL A 120 -8.05 -1.11 -12.23
CA VAL A 120 -6.83 -1.19 -11.42
C VAL A 120 -6.92 -2.34 -10.42
N ARG A 121 -5.87 -3.15 -10.32
CA ARG A 121 -5.74 -4.20 -9.32
C ARG A 121 -5.22 -3.60 -8.02
N LYS A 122 -6.12 -3.44 -7.04
CA LYS A 122 -5.81 -2.87 -5.72
C LYS A 122 -5.45 -3.91 -4.67
N VAL A 123 -5.47 -5.19 -5.02
CA VAL A 123 -4.83 -6.23 -4.22
C VAL A 123 -3.46 -6.48 -4.83
N ILE A 124 -2.43 -6.39 -4.00
CA ILE A 124 -1.05 -6.68 -4.37
C ILE A 124 -0.74 -8.07 -3.82
N GLU A 125 -0.44 -8.97 -4.74
CA GLU A 125 -0.04 -10.35 -4.44
C GLU A 125 1.43 -10.34 -4.04
N ILE A 126 1.70 -10.34 -2.72
CA ILE A 126 3.05 -10.21 -2.16
C ILE A 126 3.79 -11.54 -2.29
N ASN A 127 3.17 -12.62 -1.83
CA ASN A 127 3.68 -13.98 -1.94
C ASN A 127 2.50 -14.96 -2.01
N GLN A 128 2.75 -16.27 -2.14
CA GLN A 128 1.71 -17.30 -2.20
C GLN A 128 0.78 -17.35 -0.97
N PHE A 129 1.16 -16.71 0.14
CA PHE A 129 0.41 -16.69 1.39
C PHE A 129 0.17 -15.27 1.96
N LEU A 130 0.68 -14.21 1.31
CA LEU A 130 0.53 -12.82 1.75
C LEU A 130 -0.17 -11.99 0.68
N LEU A 131 -1.15 -11.19 1.10
CA LEU A 131 -1.81 -10.18 0.29
C LEU A 131 -1.73 -8.81 0.99
N GLY A 132 -1.53 -7.78 0.19
CA GLY A 132 -1.65 -6.38 0.62
C GLY A 132 -2.72 -5.64 -0.19
N THR A 133 -3.24 -4.54 0.36
CA THR A 133 -4.22 -3.71 -0.34
C THR A 133 -3.70 -2.31 -0.58
N MET A 134 -3.95 -1.78 -1.77
CA MET A 134 -3.53 -0.45 -2.16
C MET A 134 -4.60 0.60 -1.84
N ALA A 135 -4.32 1.49 -0.88
CA ALA A 135 -5.07 2.74 -0.70
C ALA A 135 -4.12 3.90 -0.32
N GLY A 136 -4.33 5.07 -0.94
CA GLY A 136 -3.40 6.19 -0.89
C GLY A 136 -2.57 6.30 -2.17
N GLY A 137 -1.28 6.62 -2.03
CA GLY A 137 -0.34 6.66 -3.14
C GLY A 137 -0.20 5.28 -3.79
N ALA A 138 -0.69 5.13 -5.01
CA ALA A 138 -0.67 3.85 -5.71
C ALA A 138 0.76 3.32 -5.91
N ALA A 139 1.69 4.22 -6.27
CA ALA A 139 3.11 3.89 -6.42
C ALA A 139 3.75 3.48 -5.08
N ASP A 140 3.45 4.21 -4.01
CA ASP A 140 4.00 3.94 -2.68
C ASP A 140 3.59 2.54 -2.20
N CYS A 141 2.29 2.23 -2.27
CA CYS A 141 1.75 0.91 -1.89
C CYS A 141 2.43 -0.20 -2.69
N GLN A 142 2.42 -0.08 -4.02
CA GLN A 142 2.95 -1.11 -4.90
C GLN A 142 4.45 -1.34 -4.71
N PHE A 143 5.23 -0.28 -4.54
CA PHE A 143 6.66 -0.37 -4.38
C PHE A 143 7.04 -1.04 -3.05
N TRP A 144 6.52 -0.53 -1.93
CA TRP A 144 6.94 -1.01 -0.62
C TRP A 144 6.38 -2.39 -0.27
N GLU A 145 5.16 -2.73 -0.72
CA GLU A 145 4.64 -4.09 -0.52
C GLU A 145 5.44 -5.13 -1.33
N LYS A 146 5.84 -4.82 -2.57
CA LYS A 146 6.76 -5.66 -3.34
C LYS A 146 8.16 -5.72 -2.74
N TYR A 147 8.63 -4.64 -2.14
CA TYR A 147 9.90 -4.66 -1.42
C TYR A 147 9.84 -5.63 -0.22
N VAL A 148 8.75 -5.59 0.55
CA VAL A 148 8.53 -6.55 1.65
C VAL A 148 8.40 -7.99 1.13
N ALA A 149 7.78 -8.21 -0.04
CA ALA A 149 7.78 -9.52 -0.69
C ALA A 149 9.20 -10.06 -0.90
N MET A 150 10.08 -9.21 -1.43
CA MET A 150 11.48 -9.55 -1.66
C MET A 150 12.21 -9.88 -0.35
N GLN A 151 12.01 -9.08 0.70
CA GLN A 151 12.62 -9.34 2.01
C GLN A 151 12.10 -10.65 2.63
N CYS A 152 10.80 -10.93 2.49
CA CYS A 152 10.19 -12.18 2.92
C CYS A 152 10.82 -13.38 2.19
N ARG A 153 11.08 -13.25 0.88
CA ARG A 153 11.72 -14.31 0.09
C ARG A 153 13.17 -14.54 0.51
N VAL A 154 13.94 -13.48 0.76
CA VAL A 154 15.32 -13.59 1.26
C VAL A 154 15.34 -14.24 2.64
N PHE A 155 14.39 -13.90 3.51
CA PHE A 155 14.26 -14.52 4.82
C PHE A 155 14.03 -16.04 4.71
N GLU A 156 13.10 -16.44 3.84
CA GLU A 156 12.77 -17.85 3.59
C GLU A 156 13.99 -18.64 3.10
N LEU A 157 14.76 -18.06 2.16
CA LEU A 157 15.98 -18.70 1.63
C LEU A 157 17.09 -18.85 2.68
N ARG A 158 17.19 -17.92 3.64
CA ARG A 158 18.22 -17.97 4.69
C ARG A 158 17.89 -18.96 5.80
N HIS A 159 16.62 -19.06 6.19
CA HIS A 159 16.21 -19.83 7.36
C HIS A 159 15.55 -21.17 7.01
N GLY A 160 15.12 -21.37 5.76
CA GLY A 160 14.46 -22.60 5.31
C GLY A 160 13.00 -22.73 5.75
N TYR A 161 12.38 -21.67 6.27
CA TYR A 161 10.95 -21.66 6.62
C TYR A 161 10.30 -20.31 6.29
N GLN A 162 8.97 -20.32 6.13
CA GLN A 162 8.21 -19.15 5.73
C GLN A 162 8.08 -18.10 6.86
N PRO A 163 8.16 -16.81 6.53
CA PRO A 163 7.98 -15.73 7.49
C PRO A 163 6.54 -15.67 8.03
N SER A 164 6.39 -15.34 9.32
CA SER A 164 5.06 -15.08 9.89
C SER A 164 4.46 -13.77 9.36
N VAL A 165 3.13 -13.67 9.33
CA VAL A 165 2.43 -12.44 8.92
C VAL A 165 2.75 -11.29 9.87
N ALA A 166 2.93 -11.60 11.16
CA ALA A 166 3.34 -10.65 12.17
C ALA A 166 4.74 -10.05 11.88
N MET A 167 5.67 -10.85 11.39
CA MET A 167 7.01 -10.38 11.03
C MET A 167 6.98 -9.54 9.75
N ALA A 168 6.30 -10.01 8.71
CA ALA A 168 6.18 -9.27 7.45
C ALA A 168 5.50 -7.90 7.63
N SER A 169 4.42 -7.84 8.42
CA SER A 169 3.77 -6.58 8.81
C SER A 169 4.69 -5.66 9.63
N MET A 170 5.54 -6.23 10.48
CA MET A 170 6.52 -5.44 11.24
C MET A 170 7.63 -4.87 10.34
N MET A 171 8.08 -5.61 9.32
CA MET A 171 9.03 -5.11 8.33
C MET A 171 8.48 -3.89 7.59
N LEU A 172 7.23 -3.96 7.11
CA LEU A 172 6.58 -2.83 6.45
C LEU A 172 6.45 -1.61 7.38
N CYS A 173 5.99 -1.83 8.62
CA CYS A 173 5.89 -0.77 9.63
C CYS A 173 7.26 -0.14 9.96
N GLY A 174 8.32 -0.95 10.01
CA GLY A 174 9.70 -0.48 10.21
C GLY A 174 10.16 0.45 9.09
N ILE A 175 9.86 0.11 7.83
CA ILE A 175 10.14 0.96 6.67
C ILE A 175 9.32 2.26 6.77
N MET A 176 8.01 2.19 7.00
CA MET A 176 7.16 3.39 7.11
C MET A 176 7.65 4.34 8.20
N ARG A 177 8.20 3.81 9.30
CA ARG A 177 8.78 4.62 10.37
C ARG A 177 10.02 5.38 9.95
N GLN A 178 10.88 4.78 9.13
CA GLN A 178 12.09 5.43 8.62
C GLN A 178 11.75 6.59 7.67
N TYR A 179 10.71 6.43 6.87
CA TYR A 179 10.25 7.43 5.90
C TYR A 179 9.11 8.32 6.44
N LYS A 180 8.87 8.31 7.76
CA LYS A 180 7.82 9.13 8.36
C LYS A 180 8.13 10.62 8.16
N GLY A 181 7.18 11.36 7.60
CA GLY A 181 7.35 12.79 7.29
C GLY A 181 8.05 13.09 5.96
N TYR A 182 8.50 12.07 5.21
CA TYR A 182 9.03 12.19 3.84
C TYR A 182 7.92 12.21 2.79
N GLY A 183 6.67 12.36 3.19
CA GLY A 183 5.55 12.56 2.27
C GLY A 183 5.00 11.29 1.61
N LEU A 184 5.38 10.08 2.06
CA LEU A 184 4.71 8.85 1.68
C LEU A 184 3.22 8.88 2.04
N SER A 185 2.39 8.29 1.18
CA SER A 185 0.95 8.13 1.40
C SER A 185 0.54 6.68 1.21
N MET A 186 0.23 6.00 2.31
CA MET A 186 -0.14 4.59 2.28
C MET A 186 -1.12 4.29 3.41
N GLY A 187 -2.15 3.51 3.10
CA GLY A 187 -2.96 2.80 4.07
C GLY A 187 -3.25 1.42 3.50
N THR A 188 -2.56 0.40 3.99
CA THR A 188 -2.69 -0.96 3.50
C THR A 188 -3.23 -1.89 4.56
N MET A 189 -4.14 -2.75 4.17
CA MET A 189 -4.47 -3.95 4.92
C MET A 189 -3.54 -5.05 4.46
N PHE A 190 -2.73 -5.51 5.39
CA PHE A 190 -1.75 -6.55 5.22
C PHE A 190 -2.29 -7.83 5.84
N THR A 191 -2.57 -8.82 5.00
CA THR A 191 -3.15 -10.10 5.42
C THR A 191 -2.34 -11.26 4.89
N GLY A 192 -2.46 -12.39 5.57
CA GLY A 192 -1.89 -13.63 5.10
C GLY A 192 -2.19 -14.76 6.06
N SER A 193 -1.71 -15.94 5.70
CA SER A 193 -1.81 -17.13 6.54
C SER A 193 -0.43 -17.61 6.92
N ASP A 194 -0.23 -17.83 8.22
CA ASP A 194 0.95 -18.50 8.76
C ASP A 194 0.54 -19.75 9.55
N SER A 195 1.47 -20.35 10.29
CA SER A 195 1.23 -21.56 11.09
C SER A 195 0.19 -21.36 12.20
N LYS A 196 -0.16 -20.12 12.56
CA LYS A 196 -1.19 -19.78 13.55
C LYS A 196 -2.55 -19.51 12.91
N GLY A 197 -2.64 -19.55 11.58
CA GLY A 197 -3.84 -19.24 10.80
C GLY A 197 -3.77 -17.87 10.12
N ALA A 198 -4.90 -17.44 9.57
CA ALA A 198 -5.00 -16.15 8.92
C ALA A 198 -4.93 -15.00 9.93
N SER A 199 -4.26 -13.90 9.56
CA SER A 199 -4.17 -12.70 10.40
C SER A 199 -4.24 -11.44 9.55
N LEU A 200 -4.95 -10.45 10.08
CA LEU A 200 -5.18 -9.16 9.42
C LEU A 200 -4.53 -8.01 10.22
N TYR A 201 -3.74 -7.21 9.51
CA TYR A 201 -3.08 -6.01 10.04
C TYR A 201 -3.42 -4.79 9.19
N TYR A 202 -3.63 -3.65 9.83
CA TYR A 202 -3.65 -2.34 9.19
C TYR A 202 -2.29 -1.65 9.38
N ILE A 203 -1.74 -1.09 8.31
CA ILE A 203 -0.48 -0.34 8.31
C ILE A 203 -0.64 0.95 7.52
N ASP A 204 -0.17 2.07 8.06
CA ASP A 204 -0.20 3.37 7.39
C ASP A 204 1.18 4.04 7.29
N ASN A 205 1.22 5.14 6.55
CA ASN A 205 2.41 6.00 6.40
C ASN A 205 2.88 6.67 7.70
N ASP A 206 2.06 6.66 8.77
CA ASP A 206 2.45 7.16 10.10
C ASP A 206 3.15 6.08 10.94
N ALA A 207 3.37 4.91 10.34
CA ALA A 207 3.88 3.70 10.97
C ALA A 207 2.96 3.14 12.05
N THR A 208 1.66 3.46 11.99
CA THR A 208 0.64 2.79 12.80
C THR A 208 0.53 1.36 12.32
N ARG A 209 0.56 0.40 13.25
CA ARG A 209 0.36 -1.02 12.96
C ARG A 209 -0.67 -1.59 13.92
N LEU A 210 -1.84 -1.95 13.42
CA LEU A 210 -2.95 -2.45 14.23
C LEU A 210 -3.31 -3.87 13.79
N ARG A 211 -3.43 -4.79 14.74
CA ARG A 211 -4.08 -6.09 14.49
C ARG A 211 -5.57 -5.91 14.74
N GLY A 212 -6.41 -6.35 13.82
CA GLY A 212 -7.84 -6.24 13.95
C GLY A 212 -8.57 -7.30 13.15
N ARG A 213 -9.85 -7.48 13.47
CA ARG A 213 -10.71 -8.46 12.80
C ARG A 213 -11.40 -7.90 11.57
N LEU A 214 -11.45 -6.58 11.44
CA LEU A 214 -12.17 -5.91 10.37
C LEU A 214 -11.54 -4.55 10.16
N PHE A 215 -11.26 -4.23 8.90
CA PHE A 215 -10.83 -2.90 8.48
C PHE A 215 -11.49 -2.56 7.15
N ALA A 216 -11.86 -1.30 6.98
CA ALA A 216 -12.14 -0.69 5.69
C ALA A 216 -11.30 0.59 5.56
N VAL A 217 -10.65 0.76 4.41
CA VAL A 217 -9.66 1.80 4.15
C VAL A 217 -9.99 2.50 2.84
N GLY A 218 -9.79 3.82 2.84
CA GLY A 218 -10.03 4.69 1.68
C GLY A 218 -11.27 5.57 1.86
N SER A 219 -11.56 6.39 0.85
CA SER A 219 -12.63 7.40 0.83
C SER A 219 -14.01 6.79 1.04
N GLY A 220 -14.27 5.61 0.47
CA GLY A 220 -15.55 4.92 0.66
C GLY A 220 -15.57 3.95 1.86
N GLY A 221 -14.51 3.92 2.67
CA GLY A 221 -14.42 3.05 3.83
C GLY A 221 -15.55 3.26 4.84
N THR A 222 -15.99 4.50 5.05
CA THR A 222 -17.11 4.83 5.95
C THR A 222 -18.44 4.22 5.50
N PHE A 223 -18.70 4.19 4.18
CA PHE A 223 -19.89 3.56 3.62
C PHE A 223 -19.81 2.03 3.70
N ALA A 224 -18.62 1.46 3.53
CA ALA A 224 -18.39 0.04 3.71
C ALA A 224 -18.62 -0.40 5.17
N TYR A 225 -18.10 0.37 6.15
CA TYR A 225 -18.35 0.10 7.58
C TYR A 225 -19.83 0.03 7.93
N GLY A 226 -20.68 0.91 7.37
CA GLY A 226 -22.13 0.86 7.64
C GLY A 226 -22.80 -0.48 7.28
N VAL A 227 -22.33 -1.16 6.23
CA VAL A 227 -22.81 -2.50 5.87
C VAL A 227 -22.14 -3.56 6.73
N LEU A 228 -20.82 -3.47 6.89
CA LEU A 228 -20.02 -4.43 7.63
C LEU A 228 -20.47 -4.53 9.10
N ASP A 229 -20.60 -3.40 9.80
CA ASP A 229 -20.95 -3.37 11.22
C ASP A 229 -22.35 -3.95 11.50
N THR A 230 -23.25 -3.89 10.52
CA THR A 230 -24.62 -4.42 10.65
C THR A 230 -24.69 -5.92 10.40
N ASN A 231 -23.89 -6.44 9.46
CA ASN A 231 -24.07 -7.78 8.91
C ASN A 231 -22.93 -8.76 9.21
N TYR A 232 -21.79 -8.28 9.72
CA TYR A 232 -20.64 -9.11 10.03
C TYR A 232 -20.92 -10.07 11.20
N ARG A 233 -20.68 -11.36 10.96
CA ARG A 233 -20.60 -12.40 12.00
C ARG A 233 -19.35 -13.24 11.80
N TYR A 234 -18.75 -13.73 12.87
CA TYR A 234 -17.53 -14.52 12.76
C TYR A 234 -17.78 -15.91 12.16
N ASP A 235 -18.94 -16.48 12.45
CA ASP A 235 -19.37 -17.83 12.10
C ASP A 235 -20.03 -17.95 10.72
N MET A 236 -19.78 -16.98 9.83
CA MET A 236 -20.25 -17.01 8.44
C MET A 236 -19.60 -18.14 7.62
N SER A 237 -20.34 -18.67 6.65
CA SER A 237 -19.76 -19.48 5.58
C SER A 237 -18.95 -18.62 4.60
N LEU A 238 -18.14 -19.26 3.76
CA LEU A 238 -17.42 -18.55 2.68
C LEU A 238 -18.37 -17.75 1.78
N ASP A 239 -19.49 -18.35 1.35
CA ASP A 239 -20.45 -17.68 0.46
C ASP A 239 -21.12 -16.48 1.14
N GLU A 240 -21.47 -16.60 2.43
CA GLU A 240 -22.02 -15.48 3.21
C GLU A 240 -20.99 -14.34 3.33
N ALA A 241 -19.72 -14.67 3.59
CA ALA A 241 -18.64 -13.70 3.67
C ALA A 241 -18.43 -12.99 2.33
N VAL A 242 -18.34 -13.73 1.22
CA VAL A 242 -18.18 -13.19 -0.13
C VAL A 242 -19.32 -12.22 -0.46
N ASN A 243 -20.57 -12.64 -0.22
CA ASN A 243 -21.74 -11.78 -0.44
C ASN A 243 -21.72 -10.51 0.41
N LEU A 244 -21.29 -10.61 1.67
CA LEU A 244 -21.12 -9.43 2.54
C LEU A 244 -20.06 -8.47 1.99
N GLY A 245 -18.90 -8.99 1.58
CA GLY A 245 -17.82 -8.18 1.01
C GLY A 245 -18.24 -7.46 -0.28
N VAL A 246 -18.89 -8.18 -1.21
CA VAL A 246 -19.41 -7.61 -2.45
C VAL A 246 -20.45 -6.53 -2.16
N ARG A 247 -21.39 -6.78 -1.25
CA ARG A 247 -22.43 -5.81 -0.87
C ARG A 247 -21.84 -4.55 -0.22
N ALA A 248 -20.82 -4.71 0.62
CA ALA A 248 -20.16 -3.59 1.29
C ALA A 248 -19.42 -2.70 0.28
N ILE A 249 -18.68 -3.28 -0.67
CA ILE A 249 -18.06 -2.53 -1.76
C ILE A 249 -19.12 -1.86 -2.64
N ALA A 250 -20.16 -2.58 -3.06
CA ALA A 250 -21.23 -2.03 -3.91
C ALA A 250 -21.93 -0.81 -3.26
N SER A 251 -22.18 -0.86 -1.95
CA SER A 251 -22.74 0.27 -1.20
C SER A 251 -21.79 1.46 -1.16
N ALA A 252 -20.48 1.22 -1.04
CA ALA A 252 -19.47 2.28 -1.05
C ALA A 252 -19.34 2.91 -2.44
N THR A 253 -19.26 2.11 -3.50
CA THR A 253 -19.15 2.60 -4.88
C THR A 253 -20.37 3.40 -5.35
N TYR A 254 -21.54 3.16 -4.76
CA TYR A 254 -22.74 3.94 -5.08
C TYR A 254 -22.67 5.37 -4.51
N LYS A 255 -22.03 5.55 -3.35
CA LYS A 255 -22.00 6.83 -2.62
C LYS A 255 -20.68 7.59 -2.78
N ASP A 256 -19.58 6.89 -2.95
CA ASP A 256 -18.25 7.46 -3.12
C ASP A 256 -17.89 7.57 -4.60
N SER A 257 -17.76 8.80 -5.12
CA SER A 257 -17.42 9.06 -6.52
C SER A 257 -16.05 8.51 -6.92
N ALA A 258 -15.11 8.43 -5.97
CA ALA A 258 -13.76 7.97 -6.24
C ALA A 258 -13.65 6.43 -6.30
N SER A 259 -14.68 5.71 -5.85
CA SER A 259 -14.74 4.25 -5.85
C SER A 259 -15.63 3.73 -6.98
N GLY A 260 -15.29 2.59 -7.58
CA GLY A 260 -16.11 2.00 -8.64
C GLY A 260 -15.37 1.01 -9.54
N GLY A 261 -15.93 0.81 -10.75
CA GLY A 261 -15.37 -0.11 -11.74
C GLY A 261 -15.85 -1.53 -11.47
N VAL A 262 -14.91 -2.42 -11.12
CA VAL A 262 -15.20 -3.82 -10.80
C VAL A 262 -14.85 -4.13 -9.35
N VAL A 263 -15.55 -5.09 -8.76
CA VAL A 263 -15.22 -5.67 -7.45
C VAL A 263 -14.31 -6.87 -7.65
N ARG A 264 -13.25 -6.92 -6.84
CA ARG A 264 -12.36 -8.09 -6.70
C ARG A 264 -12.47 -8.65 -5.30
N VAL A 265 -12.58 -9.98 -5.21
CA VAL A 265 -12.72 -10.69 -3.93
C VAL A 265 -11.67 -11.79 -3.84
N TYR A 266 -10.87 -11.72 -2.78
CA TYR A 266 -9.87 -12.71 -2.43
C TYR A 266 -10.23 -13.34 -1.08
N HIS A 267 -9.91 -14.63 -0.95
CA HIS A 267 -10.04 -15.38 0.30
C HIS A 267 -8.67 -15.89 0.72
N VAL A 268 -8.19 -15.42 1.86
CA VAL A 268 -7.00 -15.96 2.54
C VAL A 268 -7.47 -17.08 3.46
N THR A 269 -7.10 -18.32 3.14
CA THR A 269 -7.47 -19.49 3.93
C THR A 269 -6.64 -19.56 5.21
N ASN A 270 -7.08 -20.31 6.21
CA ASN A 270 -6.25 -20.64 7.37
C ASN A 270 -5.14 -21.67 7.06
N HIS A 271 -5.06 -22.17 5.83
CA HIS A 271 -4.19 -23.28 5.42
C HIS A 271 -2.93 -22.83 4.67
N GLY A 272 -2.54 -21.56 4.78
CA GLY A 272 -1.29 -21.07 4.19
C GLY A 272 -1.40 -20.64 2.73
N THR A 273 -2.61 -20.48 2.17
CA THR A 273 -2.82 -20.04 0.78
C THR A 273 -3.92 -18.99 0.68
N TRP A 274 -3.90 -18.22 -0.41
CA TRP A 274 -5.01 -17.36 -0.81
C TRP A 274 -5.56 -17.78 -2.17
N ASN A 275 -6.86 -17.55 -2.36
CA ASN A 275 -7.59 -17.84 -3.58
C ASN A 275 -8.27 -16.57 -4.09
N LEU A 276 -8.23 -16.36 -5.40
CA LEU A 276 -9.05 -15.36 -6.08
C LEU A 276 -10.43 -15.96 -6.32
N ILE A 277 -11.45 -15.48 -5.61
CA ILE A 277 -12.83 -15.98 -5.72
C ILE A 277 -13.52 -15.31 -6.91
N HIS A 278 -13.41 -13.98 -6.99
CA HIS A 278 -13.97 -13.19 -8.09
C HIS A 278 -12.96 -12.16 -8.58
N ASP A 279 -12.59 -12.23 -9.87
CA ASP A 279 -11.70 -11.24 -10.49
C ASP A 279 -12.43 -9.98 -10.95
N GLN A 280 -13.63 -10.10 -11.51
CA GLN A 280 -14.33 -8.96 -12.11
C GLN A 280 -15.83 -9.12 -11.94
N ILE A 281 -16.39 -8.44 -10.95
CA ILE A 281 -17.84 -8.24 -10.84
C ILE A 281 -18.14 -6.78 -11.17
N ASP A 282 -18.92 -6.53 -12.22
CA ASP A 282 -19.27 -5.16 -12.62
C ASP A 282 -20.20 -4.52 -11.57
N VAL A 283 -19.73 -3.44 -10.96
CA VAL A 283 -20.48 -2.69 -9.94
C VAL A 283 -21.79 -2.13 -10.50
N SER A 284 -21.84 -1.77 -11.78
CA SER A 284 -23.03 -1.23 -12.42
C SER A 284 -24.13 -2.29 -12.50
N GLN A 285 -23.76 -3.52 -12.84
CA GLN A 285 -24.70 -4.65 -12.87
C GLN A 285 -25.19 -4.99 -11.47
N LEU A 286 -24.28 -5.06 -10.50
CA LEU A 286 -24.63 -5.25 -9.09
C LEU A 286 -25.63 -4.20 -8.60
N HIS A 287 -25.45 -2.93 -8.99
CA HIS A 287 -26.37 -1.88 -8.61
C HIS A 287 -27.80 -2.15 -9.09
N TYR A 288 -27.97 -2.50 -10.37
CA TYR A 288 -29.28 -2.82 -10.93
C TYR A 288 -29.91 -4.07 -10.29
N GLU A 289 -29.11 -5.09 -10.01
CA GLU A 289 -29.59 -6.29 -9.30
C GLU A 289 -30.08 -5.95 -7.88
N PHE A 290 -29.34 -5.11 -7.17
CA PHE A 290 -29.76 -4.64 -5.85
C PHE A 290 -31.03 -3.77 -5.91
N GLU A 291 -31.18 -2.92 -6.91
CA GLU A 291 -32.41 -2.12 -7.08
C GLU A 291 -33.62 -3.00 -7.42
N ASN A 292 -33.45 -3.96 -8.33
CA ASN A 292 -34.50 -4.93 -8.68
C ASN A 292 -34.95 -5.74 -7.45
N SER A 293 -34.01 -6.14 -6.58
CA SER A 293 -34.33 -6.87 -5.35
C SER A 293 -35.17 -6.06 -4.34
N LYS A 294 -35.10 -4.72 -4.40
CA LYS A 294 -35.87 -3.82 -3.53
C LYS A 294 -37.25 -3.48 -4.09
N GLY A 295 -37.59 -3.97 -5.29
CA GLY A 295 -38.87 -3.70 -5.94
C GLY A 295 -39.05 -2.23 -6.35
N HIS A 296 -37.96 -1.46 -6.45
CA HIS A 296 -38.00 -0.11 -6.99
C HIS A 296 -38.02 -0.18 -8.53
N ARG A 297 -38.79 0.71 -9.18
CA ARG A 297 -38.84 0.83 -10.63
C ARG A 297 -37.43 1.14 -11.16
N GLY A 298 -36.83 0.17 -11.84
CA GLY A 298 -35.54 0.34 -12.52
C GLY A 298 -35.57 1.49 -13.52
N ASP A 299 -34.37 2.00 -13.84
CA ASP A 299 -34.03 3.16 -14.67
C ASP A 299 -34.56 3.18 -16.13
N GLY A 300 -35.57 2.38 -16.47
CA GLY A 300 -36.16 2.29 -17.80
C GLY A 300 -35.46 1.29 -18.74
N ARG A 301 -34.48 0.50 -18.26
CA ARG A 301 -33.85 -0.60 -19.02
C ARG A 301 -34.47 -1.96 -18.69
N GLU A 302 -35.78 -2.12 -18.90
CA GLU A 302 -36.56 -3.29 -18.49
C GLU A 302 -36.26 -4.61 -19.25
N ASN A 303 -35.14 -4.74 -19.99
CA ASN A 303 -34.96 -5.86 -20.94
C ASN A 303 -33.62 -6.62 -20.88
N THR A 304 -32.83 -6.52 -19.81
CA THR A 304 -31.65 -7.40 -19.64
C THR A 304 -31.91 -8.42 -18.54
N LYS A 305 -32.28 -9.64 -18.93
CA LYS A 305 -32.33 -10.79 -18.01
C LYS A 305 -30.90 -11.10 -17.57
N SER A 306 -30.54 -10.81 -16.32
CA SER A 306 -29.32 -11.37 -15.72
C SER A 306 -29.59 -12.82 -15.33
N ASN A 307 -29.18 -13.75 -16.19
CA ASN A 307 -29.07 -15.16 -15.84
C ASN A 307 -27.65 -15.41 -15.34
N PHE A 308 -27.40 -15.26 -14.04
CA PHE A 308 -26.24 -15.84 -13.39
C PHE A 308 -26.60 -16.27 -11.96
N LEU A 309 -26.90 -17.57 -11.84
CA LEU A 309 -26.65 -18.45 -10.70
C LEU A 309 -26.01 -19.71 -11.28
#